data_AF-A0A8C8TJZ4-F1
#
_entry.id   AF-A0A8C8TJZ4-F1
#
_cell.length_a   1.000
_cell.length_b   1.000
_cell.length_c   1.000
_cell.angle_alpha   90.00
_cell.angle_beta   90.00
_cell.angle_gamma   90.00
#
_symmetry.space_group_name_H-M   'P 1'
#
loop_
_entity.id
_entity.type
_entity.pdbx_description
1 polymer ?
#
loop_
_entity_poly.entity_id
_entity_poly.type
_entity_poly.pdbx_seq_one_letter_code
_entity_poly.pdbx_strand_id
1 'polypeptide(L)'
;MTTTTTTTTITKPLSGGLENEGEKLEKIFQQWGEDIRPEMKEDIHDPSYQDEEGPPPKLEYVWRNIILMALLHLGALYGITLVPSCKVYTWIFVYVSYIVTGLSITAGAHRLWSHRTYKARLPLRLFLIIANTMAFQNDVYEWARDHRAHHKFTETHADPHDSRRGFFFSHVGWLLVRKHPAVKEKGGKLDMSDLKAEKLVMFQRRYYKPGLLLMCFILPTLVPWYFWGETFQHSFYVAALLRYALVLNGTWLVNSAAHLYGYRPYDRNIGARQNMLTSMGALGKASTTTTTPSPTTTLPVSTAGTSTSPRSSSTAWLPWAWLMTGRKCPRPLSWPGSKELEMGATRVAEFLFQMSLGQKVNVLLMTIENATRMLKMTLTHQAVVAHACNPSTQEAEAGGSL
;
A
#
# COMPACT_ATOMS: atom_id res chain seq x y z
N MET A 1 42.10 -58.05 52.75
CA MET A 1 42.73 -56.80 53.20
C MET A 1 42.31 -55.68 52.25
N THR A 2 41.81 -54.58 52.83
CA THR A 2 41.80 -53.20 52.31
C THR A 2 41.07 -52.85 50.99
N THR A 3 39.84 -52.40 51.19
CA THR A 3 39.16 -51.18 50.69
C THR A 3 39.88 -50.26 49.69
N THR A 4 39.14 -49.84 48.66
CA THR A 4 39.21 -48.48 48.09
C THR A 4 37.79 -47.98 47.81
N THR A 5 37.38 -46.92 48.49
CA THR A 5 36.10 -46.23 48.32
C THR A 5 36.32 -45.05 47.37
N THR A 6 35.51 -44.89 46.34
CA THR A 6 35.45 -43.66 45.52
C THR A 6 34.04 -43.09 45.59
N THR A 7 33.92 -41.92 46.22
CA THR A 7 32.67 -41.16 46.38
C THR A 7 32.30 -40.49 45.06
N THR A 8 31.11 -40.76 44.52
CA THR A 8 30.53 -40.00 43.42
C THR A 8 29.49 -39.03 43.98
N THR A 9 29.76 -37.73 43.87
CA THR A 9 28.83 -36.66 44.25
C THR A 9 27.73 -36.54 43.19
N ILE A 10 26.48 -36.83 43.55
CA ILE A 10 25.31 -36.58 42.70
C ILE A 10 24.96 -35.09 42.82
N THR A 11 25.24 -34.30 41.77
CA THR A 11 24.71 -32.94 41.63
C THR A 11 23.22 -32.99 41.26
N LYS A 12 22.38 -32.31 42.05
CA LYS A 12 20.95 -32.09 41.75
C LYS A 12 20.78 -31.38 40.39
N PRO A 13 19.70 -31.64 39.64
CA PRO A 13 19.41 -30.87 38.43
C PRO A 13 19.00 -29.44 38.80
N LEU A 14 19.49 -28.46 38.03
CA LEU A 14 19.05 -27.07 38.06
C LEU A 14 17.57 -27.00 37.66
N SER A 15 16.64 -26.94 38.62
CA SER A 15 15.22 -26.73 38.34
C SER A 15 14.81 -25.26 38.21
N GLY A 16 15.63 -24.31 38.68
CA GLY A 16 15.25 -22.89 38.74
C GLY A 16 15.45 -22.06 37.46
N GLY A 17 16.15 -22.59 36.45
CA GLY A 17 16.40 -21.89 35.18
C GLY A 17 15.29 -22.09 34.14
N LEU A 18 14.70 -23.29 34.11
CA LEU A 18 13.69 -23.67 33.11
C LEU A 18 12.31 -23.03 33.39
N GLU A 19 11.93 -22.83 34.65
CA GLU A 19 10.69 -22.13 35.01
C GLU A 19 10.72 -20.65 34.57
N ASN A 20 11.85 -19.97 34.76
CA ASN A 20 12.02 -18.57 34.38
C ASN A 20 12.06 -18.36 32.86
N GLU A 21 12.62 -19.30 32.10
CA GLU A 21 12.55 -19.27 30.63
C GLU A 21 11.15 -19.63 30.11
N GLY A 22 10.45 -20.55 30.79
CA GLY A 22 9.05 -20.89 30.52
C GLY A 22 8.12 -19.70 30.70
N GLU A 23 8.17 -19.00 31.84
CA GLU A 23 7.38 -17.79 32.08
C GLU A 23 7.74 -16.66 31.11
N LYS A 24 9.01 -16.55 30.71
CA LYS A 24 9.46 -15.54 29.75
C LYS A 24 8.97 -15.84 28.35
N LEU A 25 9.01 -17.11 27.93
CA LEU A 25 8.41 -17.58 26.68
C LEU A 25 6.89 -17.40 26.71
N GLU A 26 6.23 -17.68 27.83
CA GLU A 26 4.78 -17.54 27.97
C GLU A 26 4.34 -16.07 27.95
N LYS A 27 5.10 -15.16 28.56
CA LYS A 27 4.92 -13.69 28.40
C LYS A 27 5.19 -13.22 26.97
N ILE A 28 6.21 -13.78 26.29
CA ILE A 28 6.47 -13.49 24.88
C ILE A 28 5.31 -13.99 24.01
N PHE A 29 4.78 -15.20 24.25
CA PHE A 29 3.63 -15.73 23.53
C PHE A 29 2.34 -14.94 23.81
N GLN A 30 2.13 -14.48 25.05
CA GLN A 30 1.03 -13.55 25.38
C GLN A 30 1.17 -12.23 24.62
N GLN A 31 2.38 -11.68 24.52
CA GLN A 31 2.65 -10.46 23.75
C GLN A 31 2.38 -10.62 22.24
N TRP A 32 2.48 -11.84 21.69
CA TRP A 32 2.12 -12.17 20.30
C TRP A 32 0.62 -12.44 20.11
N GLY A 33 -0.13 -12.63 21.19
CA GLY A 33 -1.59 -12.79 21.20
C GLY A 33 -2.35 -11.49 21.54
N GLU A 34 -1.67 -10.36 21.71
CA GLU A 34 -2.31 -9.09 22.06
C GLU A 34 -3.11 -8.52 20.88
N ASP A 35 -4.40 -8.26 21.12
CA ASP A 35 -5.27 -7.51 20.21
C ASP A 35 -4.85 -6.03 20.20
N ILE A 36 -3.89 -5.71 19.34
CA ILE A 36 -3.30 -4.37 19.23
C ILE A 36 -4.18 -3.37 18.43
N ARG A 37 -5.36 -3.78 17.93
CA ARG A 37 -6.34 -2.88 17.28
C ARG A 37 -7.78 -3.36 17.54
N PRO A 38 -8.25 -3.26 18.80
CA PRO A 38 -9.57 -3.75 19.20
C PRO A 38 -10.72 -2.95 18.56
N GLU A 39 -10.46 -1.72 18.06
CA GLU A 39 -11.46 -0.83 17.48
C GLU A 39 -11.98 -1.24 16.09
N MET A 40 -11.35 -2.22 15.43
CA MET A 40 -11.69 -2.64 14.07
C MET A 40 -11.43 -4.14 13.89
N LYS A 41 -12.51 -4.91 13.69
CA LYS A 41 -12.47 -6.38 13.56
C LYS A 41 -13.14 -6.91 12.28
N GLU A 42 -13.79 -6.04 11.49
CA GLU A 42 -14.53 -6.47 10.28
C GLU A 42 -13.63 -6.86 9.10
N ASP A 43 -12.31 -6.75 9.26
CA ASP A 43 -11.27 -7.17 8.32
C ASP A 43 -10.47 -8.39 8.81
N ILE A 44 -10.90 -9.02 9.91
CA ILE A 44 -10.32 -10.29 10.38
C ILE A 44 -10.96 -11.43 9.59
N HIS A 45 -10.14 -12.33 9.05
CA HIS A 45 -10.60 -13.50 8.31
C HIS A 45 -11.46 -14.41 9.20
N ASP A 46 -12.62 -14.81 8.67
CA ASP A 46 -13.55 -15.73 9.32
C ASP A 46 -13.48 -17.13 8.67
N PRO A 47 -12.66 -18.05 9.22
CA PRO A 47 -12.51 -19.40 8.66
C PRO A 47 -13.76 -20.27 8.84
N SER A 48 -14.74 -19.83 9.65
CA SER A 48 -15.97 -20.59 9.87
C SER A 48 -16.95 -20.48 8.70
N TYR A 49 -16.82 -19.44 7.88
CA TYR A 49 -17.65 -19.25 6.70
C TYR A 49 -17.07 -19.99 5.49
N GLN A 50 -17.92 -20.80 4.85
CA GLN A 50 -17.62 -21.50 3.60
C GLN A 50 -18.80 -21.35 2.66
N ASP A 51 -18.57 -21.57 1.37
CA ASP A 51 -19.65 -21.55 0.38
C ASP A 51 -20.60 -22.73 0.58
N GLU A 52 -21.89 -22.48 0.36
CA GLU A 52 -22.90 -23.53 0.39
C GLU A 52 -22.64 -24.58 -0.71
N GLU A 53 -22.97 -25.84 -0.41
CA GLU A 53 -22.85 -26.91 -1.39
C GLU A 53 -23.85 -26.71 -2.54
N GLY A 54 -23.32 -26.57 -3.76
CA GLY A 54 -24.14 -26.45 -4.97
C GLY A 54 -23.42 -25.72 -6.10
N PRO A 55 -23.94 -25.80 -7.34
CA PRO A 55 -23.36 -25.05 -8.44
C PRO A 55 -23.61 -23.55 -8.23
N PRO A 56 -22.59 -22.68 -8.41
CA PRO A 56 -22.79 -21.25 -8.31
C PRO A 56 -23.74 -20.76 -9.42
N PRO A 57 -24.52 -19.69 -9.17
CA PRO A 57 -25.36 -19.09 -10.19
C PRO A 57 -24.52 -18.59 -11.37
N LYS A 58 -25.12 -18.63 -12.57
CA LYS A 58 -24.48 -18.09 -13.78
C LYS A 58 -24.19 -16.59 -13.63
N LEU A 59 -23.10 -16.15 -14.24
CA LEU A 59 -22.71 -14.74 -14.23
C LEU A 59 -23.69 -13.90 -15.05
N GLU A 60 -24.20 -12.82 -14.47
CA GLU A 60 -25.01 -11.82 -15.17
C GLU A 60 -24.14 -10.65 -15.63
N TYR A 61 -24.04 -10.44 -16.94
CA TYR A 61 -23.17 -9.42 -17.53
C TYR A 61 -23.77 -8.02 -17.41
N VAL A 62 -22.91 -7.05 -17.13
CA VAL A 62 -23.25 -5.62 -17.07
C VAL A 62 -22.64 -4.94 -18.29
N TRP A 63 -23.35 -4.98 -19.42
CA TRP A 63 -22.87 -4.50 -20.72
C TRP A 63 -22.35 -3.06 -20.72
N ARG A 64 -22.96 -2.16 -19.94
CA ARG A 64 -22.45 -0.80 -19.76
C ARG A 64 -21.01 -0.79 -19.25
N ASN A 65 -20.70 -1.60 -18.24
CA ASN A 65 -19.36 -1.66 -17.66
C ASN A 65 -18.37 -2.30 -18.64
N ILE A 66 -18.79 -3.34 -19.37
CA ILE A 66 -17.98 -3.98 -20.41
C ILE A 66 -17.57 -2.97 -21.49
N ILE A 67 -18.54 -2.24 -22.04
CA ILE A 67 -18.29 -1.25 -23.10
C ILE A 67 -17.37 -0.13 -22.58
N LEU A 68 -17.67 0.45 -21.43
CA LEU A 68 -16.85 1.53 -20.86
C LEU A 68 -15.42 1.07 -20.55
N MET A 69 -15.26 -0.16 -20.06
CA MET A 69 -13.94 -0.72 -19.77
C MET A 69 -13.14 -0.99 -21.04
N ALA A 70 -13.80 -1.50 -22.09
CA ALA A 70 -13.18 -1.69 -23.40
C ALA A 70 -12.74 -0.34 -23.99
N LEU A 71 -13.61 0.67 -24.00
CA LEU A 71 -13.30 2.01 -24.51
C LEU A 71 -12.16 2.68 -23.75
N LEU A 72 -12.12 2.54 -22.42
CA LEU A 72 -11.01 3.04 -21.61
C LEU A 72 -9.68 2.42 -22.03
N HIS A 73 -9.62 1.09 -22.17
CA HIS A 73 -8.38 0.40 -22.51
C HIS A 73 -7.96 0.62 -23.97
N LEU A 74 -8.91 0.75 -24.90
CA LEU A 74 -8.62 1.15 -26.28
C LEU A 74 -8.05 2.58 -26.34
N GLY A 75 -8.64 3.51 -25.59
CA GLY A 75 -8.12 4.87 -25.45
C GLY A 75 -6.73 4.90 -24.79
N ALA A 76 -6.49 4.08 -23.77
CA ALA A 76 -5.17 3.95 -23.15
C ALA A 76 -4.14 3.36 -24.12
N LEU A 77 -4.50 2.33 -24.90
CA LEU A 77 -3.63 1.74 -25.92
C LEU A 77 -3.27 2.76 -27.00
N TYR A 78 -4.22 3.60 -27.41
CA TYR A 78 -3.93 4.73 -28.27
C TYR A 78 -3.03 5.77 -27.58
N GLY A 79 -3.25 6.04 -26.30
CA GLY A 79 -2.37 6.90 -25.50
C GLY A 79 -0.91 6.43 -25.51
N ILE A 80 -0.64 5.12 -25.50
CA ILE A 80 0.72 4.57 -25.57
C ILE A 80 1.44 5.02 -26.85
N THR A 81 0.74 5.07 -27.99
CA THR A 81 1.37 5.49 -29.26
C THR A 81 1.71 6.98 -29.29
N LEU A 82 1.08 7.79 -28.43
CA LEU A 82 1.32 9.23 -28.28
C LEU A 82 2.39 9.57 -27.23
N VAL A 83 2.81 8.61 -26.40
CA VAL A 83 3.81 8.84 -25.35
C VAL A 83 5.14 9.40 -25.89
N PRO A 84 5.72 8.86 -26.99
CA PRO A 84 7.00 9.37 -27.51
C PRO A 84 6.96 10.84 -27.98
N SER A 85 5.80 11.34 -28.37
CA SER A 85 5.59 12.73 -28.84
C SER A 85 5.11 13.69 -27.74
N CYS A 86 4.89 13.20 -26.52
CA CYS A 86 4.51 14.05 -25.38
C CYS A 86 5.68 14.96 -24.95
N LYS A 87 5.33 16.16 -24.49
CA LYS A 87 6.28 17.05 -23.81
C LYS A 87 6.75 16.43 -22.48
N VAL A 88 7.99 16.69 -22.09
CA VAL A 88 8.58 16.15 -20.84
C VAL A 88 7.74 16.47 -19.59
N TYR A 89 7.12 17.65 -19.51
CA TYR A 89 6.24 17.99 -18.40
C TYR A 89 4.98 17.12 -18.32
N THR A 90 4.47 16.63 -19.45
CA THR A 90 3.35 15.68 -19.49
C THR A 90 3.77 14.33 -18.87
N TRP A 91 4.99 13.86 -19.16
CA TRP A 91 5.54 12.64 -18.55
C TRP A 91 5.66 12.79 -17.03
N ILE A 92 6.25 13.89 -16.57
CA ILE A 92 6.41 14.19 -15.14
C ILE A 92 5.03 14.26 -14.47
N PHE A 93 4.07 14.96 -15.08
CA PHE A 93 2.72 15.10 -14.55
C PHE A 93 2.00 13.75 -14.45
N VAL A 94 2.07 12.91 -15.48
CA VAL A 94 1.52 11.54 -15.48
C VAL A 94 2.13 10.72 -14.34
N TYR A 95 3.47 10.73 -14.22
CA TYR A 95 4.18 9.98 -13.19
C TYR A 95 3.80 10.42 -11.79
N VAL A 96 3.84 11.73 -11.49
CA VAL A 96 3.44 12.27 -10.19
C VAL A 96 1.98 11.94 -9.89
N SER A 97 1.09 12.10 -10.87
CA SER A 97 -0.33 11.77 -10.74
C SER A 97 -0.55 10.29 -10.44
N TYR A 98 0.20 9.40 -11.09
CA TYR A 98 0.19 7.96 -10.82
C TYR A 98 0.59 7.66 -9.37
N ILE A 99 1.67 8.29 -8.87
CA ILE A 99 2.11 8.12 -7.49
C ILE A 99 1.07 8.65 -6.49
N VAL A 100 0.54 9.86 -6.71
CA VAL A 100 -0.45 10.49 -5.82
C VAL A 100 -1.74 9.66 -5.74
N THR A 101 -2.25 9.19 -6.88
CA THR A 101 -3.43 8.32 -6.90
C THR A 101 -3.16 6.97 -6.27
N GLY A 102 -2.02 6.33 -6.56
CA GLY A 102 -1.60 5.08 -5.90
C GLY A 102 -1.52 5.23 -4.38
N LEU A 103 -0.88 6.30 -3.87
CA LEU A 103 -0.80 6.62 -2.44
C LEU A 103 -2.19 6.81 -1.81
N SER A 104 -3.12 7.43 -2.52
CA SER A 104 -4.47 7.62 -2.00
C SER A 104 -5.25 6.31 -1.81
N ILE A 105 -5.00 5.31 -2.66
CA ILE A 105 -5.56 3.97 -2.48
C ILE A 105 -4.81 3.25 -1.35
N THR A 106 -3.47 3.27 -1.35
CA THR A 106 -2.67 2.46 -0.44
C THR A 106 -2.68 3.00 1.00
N ALA A 107 -2.40 4.29 1.18
CA ALA A 107 -2.38 4.95 2.48
C ALA A 107 -3.79 5.36 2.92
N GLY A 108 -4.63 5.83 1.99
CA GLY A 108 -6.01 6.24 2.27
C GLY A 108 -6.99 5.06 2.33
N ALA A 109 -7.61 4.74 1.19
CA ALA A 109 -8.72 3.78 1.12
C ALA A 109 -8.41 2.46 1.84
N HIS A 110 -7.22 1.92 1.62
CA HIS A 110 -6.77 0.65 2.19
C HIS A 110 -6.41 0.79 3.68
N ARG A 111 -5.28 1.42 4.02
CA ARG A 111 -4.74 1.40 5.39
C ARG A 111 -5.53 2.26 6.38
N LEU A 112 -5.94 3.47 5.98
CA LEU A 112 -6.62 4.41 6.87
C LEU A 112 -8.10 4.06 7.07
N TRP A 113 -8.86 3.92 5.99
CA TRP A 113 -10.32 3.80 6.07
C TRP A 113 -10.82 2.35 6.11
N SER A 114 -10.17 1.42 5.40
CA SER A 114 -10.60 0.01 5.46
C SER A 114 -10.13 -0.69 6.72
N HIS A 115 -8.86 -0.51 7.09
CA HIS A 115 -8.23 -1.24 8.20
C HIS A 115 -7.97 -0.42 9.47
N ARG A 116 -8.16 0.91 9.44
CA ARG A 116 -7.88 1.80 10.59
C ARG A 116 -6.51 1.58 11.25
N THR A 117 -5.48 1.28 10.47
CA THR A 117 -4.14 0.97 11.02
C THR A 117 -3.40 2.19 11.54
N TYR A 118 -3.89 3.40 11.27
CA TYR A 118 -3.35 4.63 11.82
C TYR A 118 -4.43 5.72 11.86
N LYS A 119 -4.17 6.80 12.62
CA LYS A 119 -5.03 7.98 12.68
C LYS A 119 -4.38 9.14 11.93
N ALA A 120 -5.16 9.81 11.08
CA ALA A 120 -4.71 10.95 10.30
C ALA A 120 -5.42 12.25 10.74
N ARG A 121 -4.69 13.37 10.80
CA ARG A 121 -5.30 14.70 10.98
C ARG A 121 -6.01 15.14 9.70
N LEU A 122 -6.85 16.18 9.81
CA LEU A 122 -7.67 16.66 8.70
C LEU A 122 -6.88 17.00 7.41
N PRO A 123 -5.69 17.65 7.45
CA PRO A 123 -4.97 17.97 6.22
C PRO A 123 -4.59 16.75 5.39
N LEU A 124 -4.07 15.70 6.05
CA LEU A 124 -3.73 14.44 5.38
C LEU A 124 -4.98 13.74 4.85
N ARG A 125 -6.08 13.73 5.62
CA ARG A 125 -7.35 13.15 5.18
C ARG A 125 -7.93 13.86 3.96
N LEU A 126 -7.85 15.19 3.93
CA LEU A 126 -8.27 16.01 2.78
C LEU A 126 -7.42 15.69 1.53
N PHE A 127 -6.10 15.62 1.68
CA PHE A 127 -5.22 15.23 0.59
C PHE A 127 -5.58 13.83 0.06
N LEU A 128 -5.71 12.84 0.95
CA LEU A 128 -6.01 11.46 0.58
C LEU A 128 -7.38 11.31 -0.08
N ILE A 129 -8.42 12.01 0.39
CA ILE A 129 -9.77 11.88 -0.17
C ILE A 129 -9.87 12.52 -1.56
N ILE A 130 -9.18 13.64 -1.78
CA ILE A 130 -9.12 14.32 -3.09
C ILE A 130 -8.35 13.43 -4.08
N ALA A 131 -7.18 12.95 -3.68
CA ALA A 131 -6.37 12.05 -4.51
C ALA A 131 -7.09 10.70 -4.77
N ASN A 132 -7.87 10.19 -3.83
CA ASN A 132 -8.67 8.98 -4.01
C ASN A 132 -9.79 9.19 -5.04
N THR A 133 -10.39 10.38 -5.06
CA THR A 133 -11.38 10.77 -6.07
C THR A 133 -10.76 10.80 -7.47
N MET A 134 -9.49 11.20 -7.60
CA MET A 134 -8.73 11.12 -8.86
C MET A 134 -8.41 9.67 -9.29
N ALA A 135 -8.30 8.75 -8.34
CA ALA A 135 -8.02 7.34 -8.64
C ALA A 135 -9.23 6.58 -9.22
N PHE A 136 -10.45 7.09 -9.00
CA PHE A 136 -11.72 6.57 -9.56
C PHE A 136 -11.94 5.06 -9.38
N GLN A 137 -11.81 4.56 -8.14
CA GLN A 137 -12.09 3.16 -7.80
C GLN A 137 -13.32 3.02 -6.88
N ASN A 138 -14.41 3.72 -7.20
CA ASN A 138 -15.55 3.98 -6.30
C ASN A 138 -15.19 4.89 -5.11
N ASP A 139 -16.20 5.38 -4.40
CA ASP A 139 -16.00 6.17 -3.19
C ASP A 139 -15.43 5.32 -2.05
N VAL A 140 -14.75 5.96 -1.10
CA VAL A 140 -14.04 5.27 0.00
C VAL A 140 -14.96 4.34 0.78
N TYR A 141 -16.23 4.70 0.98
CA TYR A 141 -17.16 3.84 1.73
C TYR A 141 -17.45 2.53 0.98
N GLU A 142 -17.73 2.61 -0.33
CA GLU A 142 -17.96 1.41 -1.13
C GLU A 142 -16.67 0.57 -1.27
N TRP A 143 -15.53 1.21 -1.52
CA TRP A 143 -14.23 0.53 -1.59
C TRP A 143 -13.92 -0.22 -0.29
N ALA A 144 -14.07 0.44 0.86
CA ALA A 144 -13.77 -0.15 2.15
C ALA A 144 -14.73 -1.29 2.53
N ARG A 145 -16.02 -1.17 2.20
CA ARG A 145 -16.98 -2.26 2.43
C ARG A 145 -16.59 -3.51 1.64
N ASP A 146 -16.30 -3.35 0.36
CA ASP A 146 -15.90 -4.46 -0.50
C ASP A 146 -14.55 -5.05 -0.04
N HIS A 147 -13.62 -4.20 0.42
CA HIS A 147 -12.32 -4.63 0.94
C HIS A 147 -12.40 -5.38 2.27
N ARG A 148 -13.25 -4.92 3.20
CA ARG A 148 -13.53 -5.64 4.46
C ARG A 148 -14.16 -7.01 4.18
N ALA A 149 -15.13 -7.07 3.26
CA ALA A 149 -15.73 -8.34 2.83
C ALA A 149 -14.70 -9.28 2.19
N HIS A 150 -13.81 -8.75 1.36
CA HIS A 150 -12.70 -9.52 0.78
C HIS A 150 -11.83 -10.14 1.87
N HIS A 151 -11.38 -9.37 2.87
CA HIS A 151 -10.55 -9.92 3.95
C HIS A 151 -11.29 -10.94 4.82
N LYS A 152 -12.54 -10.65 5.20
CA LYS A 152 -13.31 -11.48 6.12
C LYS A 152 -13.70 -12.82 5.49
N PHE A 153 -14.02 -12.82 4.20
CA PHE A 153 -14.54 -13.98 3.48
C PHE A 153 -13.68 -14.31 2.25
N THR A 154 -12.36 -14.11 2.34
CA THR A 154 -11.43 -14.32 1.22
C THR A 154 -11.57 -15.73 0.66
N GLU A 155 -11.40 -15.89 -0.66
CA GLU A 155 -11.56 -17.19 -1.33
C GLU A 155 -12.93 -17.86 -1.06
N THR A 156 -14.02 -17.07 -1.03
CA THR A 156 -15.42 -17.54 -1.02
C THR A 156 -16.28 -16.76 -2.02
N HIS A 157 -17.53 -17.14 -2.25
CA HIS A 157 -18.49 -16.36 -3.04
C HIS A 157 -18.93 -15.05 -2.38
N ALA A 158 -18.57 -14.82 -1.12
CA ALA A 158 -18.75 -13.53 -0.45
C ALA A 158 -17.56 -12.57 -0.67
N ASP A 159 -16.45 -13.05 -1.25
CA ASP A 159 -15.36 -12.22 -1.74
C ASP A 159 -15.76 -11.53 -3.06
N PRO A 160 -15.80 -10.18 -3.14
CA PRO A 160 -16.12 -9.47 -4.37
C PRO A 160 -15.23 -9.82 -5.57
N HIS A 161 -13.98 -10.21 -5.34
CA HIS A 161 -13.00 -10.53 -6.37
C HIS A 161 -12.37 -11.91 -6.16
N ASP A 162 -13.21 -12.87 -5.75
CA ASP A 162 -12.89 -14.30 -5.51
C ASP A 162 -11.86 -14.85 -6.51
N SER A 163 -10.63 -15.05 -6.01
CA SER A 163 -9.49 -15.47 -6.81
C SER A 163 -9.62 -16.91 -7.34
N ARG A 164 -10.48 -17.74 -6.74
CA ARG A 164 -10.76 -19.12 -7.20
C ARG A 164 -11.48 -19.15 -8.54
N ARG A 165 -12.13 -18.06 -8.94
CA ARG A 165 -12.76 -17.88 -10.26
C ARG A 165 -11.75 -17.53 -11.36
N GLY A 166 -10.46 -17.52 -11.03
CA GLY A 166 -9.36 -17.35 -11.98
C GLY A 166 -8.92 -15.90 -12.18
N PHE A 167 -7.77 -15.74 -12.84
CA PHE A 167 -7.09 -14.44 -12.99
C PHE A 167 -7.98 -13.37 -13.60
N PHE A 168 -8.71 -13.68 -14.68
CA PHE A 168 -9.52 -12.67 -15.35
C PHE A 168 -10.64 -12.14 -14.44
N PHE A 169 -11.31 -13.03 -13.69
CA PHE A 169 -12.37 -12.64 -12.79
C PHE A 169 -11.85 -11.72 -11.68
N SER A 170 -10.78 -12.12 -10.97
CA SER A 170 -10.21 -11.34 -9.87
C SER A 170 -9.50 -10.07 -10.32
N HIS A 171 -9.02 -10.00 -11.57
CA HIS A 171 -8.41 -8.81 -12.12
C HIS A 171 -9.44 -7.75 -12.53
N VAL A 172 -10.35 -8.07 -13.44
CA VAL A 172 -11.32 -7.09 -13.97
C VAL A 172 -12.72 -7.66 -14.14
N GLY A 173 -12.88 -8.97 -14.33
CA GLY A 173 -14.15 -9.61 -14.64
C GLY A 173 -15.23 -9.36 -13.58
N TRP A 174 -14.87 -9.27 -12.31
CA TRP A 174 -15.80 -8.96 -11.21
C TRP A 174 -16.47 -7.58 -11.35
N LEU A 175 -15.85 -6.63 -12.04
CA LEU A 175 -16.42 -5.31 -12.34
C LEU A 175 -17.39 -5.33 -13.53
N LEU A 176 -17.34 -6.39 -14.33
CA LEU A 176 -18.10 -6.54 -15.59
C LEU A 176 -19.41 -7.31 -15.42
N VAL A 177 -19.62 -7.86 -14.23
CA VAL A 177 -20.77 -8.72 -13.91
C VAL A 177 -21.47 -8.25 -12.63
N ARG A 178 -22.67 -8.76 -12.37
CA ARG A 178 -23.33 -8.55 -11.08
C ARG A 178 -22.60 -9.31 -9.98
N LYS A 179 -22.42 -8.63 -8.83
CA LYS A 179 -21.88 -9.26 -7.61
C LYS A 179 -22.75 -10.44 -7.20
N HIS A 180 -22.11 -11.52 -6.75
CA HIS A 180 -22.79 -12.68 -6.20
C HIS A 180 -23.69 -12.28 -5.01
N PRO A 181 -24.87 -12.92 -4.80
CA PRO A 181 -25.75 -12.61 -3.68
C PRO A 181 -25.07 -12.62 -2.32
N ALA A 182 -24.16 -13.57 -2.08
CA ALA A 182 -23.39 -13.68 -0.83
C ALA A 182 -22.56 -12.42 -0.53
N VAL A 183 -22.00 -11.74 -1.54
CA VAL A 183 -21.27 -10.47 -1.35
C VAL A 183 -22.19 -9.40 -0.75
N LYS A 184 -23.44 -9.33 -1.22
CA LYS A 184 -24.42 -8.35 -0.72
C LYS A 184 -24.91 -8.71 0.68
N GLU A 185 -25.21 -9.98 0.90
CA GLU A 185 -25.73 -10.46 2.17
C GLU A 185 -24.68 -10.34 3.29
N LYS A 186 -23.47 -10.86 3.06
CA LYS A 186 -22.40 -10.85 4.06
C LYS A 186 -21.77 -9.47 4.20
N GLY A 187 -21.54 -8.78 3.08
CA GLY A 187 -21.07 -7.38 3.08
C GLY A 187 -22.05 -6.40 3.73
N GLY A 188 -23.35 -6.72 3.74
CA GLY A 188 -24.38 -5.93 4.44
C GLY A 188 -24.37 -6.10 5.96
N LYS A 189 -23.75 -7.17 6.48
CA LYS A 189 -23.63 -7.45 7.92
C LYS A 189 -22.35 -6.87 8.55
N LEU A 190 -21.42 -6.37 7.74
CA LEU A 190 -20.20 -5.73 8.23
C LEU A 190 -20.52 -4.40 8.91
N ASP A 191 -19.90 -4.14 10.06
CA ASP A 191 -19.95 -2.81 10.65
C ASP A 191 -19.20 -1.79 9.77
N MET A 192 -19.91 -0.74 9.40
CA MET A 192 -19.43 0.40 8.62
C MET A 192 -19.77 1.73 9.32
N SER A 193 -20.16 1.67 10.60
CA SER A 193 -20.58 2.82 11.42
C SER A 193 -19.46 3.86 11.53
N ASP A 194 -18.21 3.41 11.59
CA ASP A 194 -17.01 4.24 11.65
C ASP A 194 -16.88 5.17 10.44
N LEU A 195 -17.10 4.64 9.23
CA LEU A 195 -17.05 5.45 8.00
C LEU A 195 -18.29 6.31 7.82
N LYS A 196 -19.47 5.85 8.27
CA LYS A 196 -20.70 6.67 8.27
C LYS A 196 -20.57 7.89 9.18
N ALA A 197 -19.89 7.74 10.31
CA ALA A 197 -19.62 8.84 11.23
C ALA A 197 -18.58 9.84 10.68
N GLU A 198 -17.73 9.42 9.73
CA GLU A 198 -16.72 10.29 9.15
C GLU A 198 -17.30 11.21 8.05
N LYS A 199 -17.60 12.45 8.46
CA LYS A 199 -18.21 13.48 7.59
C LYS A 199 -17.50 13.66 6.24
N LEU A 200 -16.17 13.56 6.21
CA LEU A 200 -15.39 13.75 4.97
C LEU A 200 -15.59 12.60 3.98
N VAL A 201 -15.67 11.36 4.47
CA VAL A 201 -15.94 10.17 3.64
C VAL A 201 -17.37 10.25 3.09
N MET A 202 -18.34 10.63 3.92
CA MET A 202 -19.73 10.81 3.48
C MET A 202 -19.90 11.99 2.52
N PHE A 203 -19.10 13.06 2.68
CA PHE A 203 -19.04 14.15 1.71
C PHE A 203 -18.53 13.67 0.35
N GLN A 204 -17.43 12.94 0.31
CA GLN A 204 -16.90 12.36 -0.94
C GLN A 204 -17.96 11.48 -1.61
N ARG A 205 -18.63 10.60 -0.85
CA ARG A 205 -19.70 9.74 -1.35
C ARG A 205 -20.85 10.53 -1.96
N ARG A 206 -21.30 11.60 -1.31
CA ARG A 206 -22.40 12.46 -1.80
C ARG A 206 -22.05 13.17 -3.10
N TYR A 207 -20.82 13.64 -3.25
CA TYR A 207 -20.35 14.41 -4.41
C TYR A 207 -19.41 13.61 -5.33
N TYR A 208 -19.47 12.28 -5.28
CA TYR A 208 -18.50 11.44 -5.96
C TYR A 208 -18.52 11.61 -7.48
N LYS A 209 -19.71 11.65 -8.09
CA LYS A 209 -19.88 11.80 -9.55
C LYS A 209 -19.29 13.11 -10.12
N PRO A 210 -19.62 14.31 -9.60
CA PRO A 210 -18.96 15.52 -10.09
C PRO A 210 -17.47 15.52 -9.73
N GLY A 211 -17.11 15.02 -8.54
CA GLY A 211 -15.71 14.95 -8.09
C GLY A 211 -14.83 14.09 -9.00
N LEU A 212 -15.28 12.89 -9.38
CA LEU A 212 -14.51 11.98 -10.23
C LEU A 212 -14.36 12.53 -11.65
N LEU A 213 -15.39 13.17 -12.21
CA LEU A 213 -15.30 13.78 -13.54
C LEU A 213 -14.26 14.91 -13.54
N LEU A 214 -14.30 15.76 -12.52
CA LEU A 214 -13.35 16.84 -12.35
C LEU A 214 -11.92 16.32 -12.13
N MET A 215 -11.73 15.46 -11.13
CA MET A 215 -10.41 15.08 -10.66
C MET A 215 -9.73 14.02 -11.54
N CYS A 216 -10.49 13.07 -12.10
CA CYS A 216 -9.92 11.96 -12.87
C CYS A 216 -9.72 12.28 -14.36
N PHE A 217 -10.62 13.11 -14.93
CA PHE A 217 -10.65 13.36 -16.38
C PHE A 217 -10.40 14.81 -16.75
N ILE A 218 -11.19 15.76 -16.23
CA ILE A 218 -11.13 17.17 -16.64
C ILE A 218 -9.78 17.78 -16.23
N LEU A 219 -9.45 17.78 -14.94
CA LEU A 219 -8.23 18.41 -14.43
C LEU A 219 -6.96 17.79 -15.05
N PRO A 220 -6.80 16.45 -15.12
CA PRO A 220 -5.61 15.85 -15.74
C PRO A 220 -5.49 16.12 -17.25
N THR A 221 -6.59 16.48 -17.92
CA THR A 221 -6.58 16.89 -19.33
C THR A 221 -6.27 18.38 -19.49
N LEU A 222 -6.87 19.24 -18.69
CA LEU A 222 -6.73 20.69 -18.83
C LEU A 222 -5.36 21.19 -18.34
N VAL A 223 -4.79 20.57 -17.30
CA VAL A 223 -3.50 21.03 -16.75
C VAL A 223 -2.37 20.96 -17.79
N PRO A 224 -2.13 19.82 -18.48
CA PRO A 224 -1.09 19.79 -19.50
C PRO A 224 -1.37 20.71 -20.69
N TRP A 225 -2.64 20.80 -21.09
CA TRP A 225 -3.06 21.62 -22.23
C TRP A 225 -2.78 23.11 -22.00
N TYR A 226 -3.16 23.65 -20.83
CA TYR A 226 -3.03 25.09 -20.56
C TYR A 226 -1.66 25.50 -20.02
N PHE A 227 -1.01 24.70 -19.17
CA PHE A 227 0.17 25.18 -18.43
C PHE A 227 1.48 25.04 -19.20
N TRP A 228 1.61 24.03 -20.06
CA TRP A 228 2.81 23.84 -20.88
C TRP A 228 2.53 23.58 -22.37
N GLY A 229 1.30 23.88 -22.80
CA GLY A 229 0.90 23.87 -24.21
C GLY A 229 0.97 22.48 -24.83
N GLU A 230 0.69 21.43 -24.05
CA GLU A 230 0.50 20.09 -24.62
C GLU A 230 -0.73 20.08 -25.53
N THR A 231 -0.78 19.24 -26.55
CA THR A 231 -2.02 19.14 -27.35
C THR A 231 -3.17 18.56 -26.51
N PHE A 232 -4.41 18.96 -26.79
CA PHE A 232 -5.58 18.41 -26.08
C PHE A 232 -5.64 16.88 -26.18
N GLN A 233 -5.32 16.33 -27.37
CA GLN A 233 -5.29 14.91 -27.63
C GLN A 233 -4.27 14.17 -26.74
N HIS A 234 -3.03 14.65 -26.66
CA HIS A 234 -2.01 14.03 -25.80
C HIS A 234 -2.42 14.15 -24.33
N SER A 235 -2.94 15.30 -23.92
CA SER A 235 -3.40 15.53 -22.55
C SER A 235 -4.52 14.55 -22.16
N PHE A 236 -5.52 14.36 -23.03
CA PHE A 236 -6.64 13.48 -22.74
C PHE A 236 -6.24 11.99 -22.76
N TYR A 237 -5.61 11.52 -23.83
CA TYR A 237 -5.31 10.10 -23.98
C TYR A 237 -4.14 9.63 -23.09
N VAL A 238 -3.15 10.49 -22.82
CA VAL A 238 -1.98 10.14 -22.01
C VAL A 238 -2.19 10.52 -20.53
N ALA A 239 -2.46 11.79 -20.24
CA ALA A 239 -2.53 12.28 -18.86
C ALA A 239 -3.83 11.90 -18.12
N ALA A 240 -4.95 11.70 -18.84
CA ALA A 240 -6.18 11.18 -18.26
C ALA A 240 -6.33 9.65 -18.45
N LEU A 241 -6.53 9.17 -19.69
CA LEU A 241 -6.93 7.78 -19.94
C LEU A 241 -5.83 6.75 -19.67
N LEU A 242 -4.64 6.89 -20.25
CA LEU A 242 -3.55 5.96 -20.02
C LEU A 242 -3.14 5.94 -18.55
N ARG A 243 -2.95 7.11 -17.94
CA ARG A 243 -2.68 7.22 -16.49
C ARG A 243 -3.75 6.51 -15.66
N TYR A 244 -5.04 6.64 -16.03
CA TYR A 244 -6.12 5.96 -15.32
C TYR A 244 -6.04 4.44 -15.45
N ALA A 245 -5.89 3.95 -16.69
CA ALA A 245 -5.77 2.53 -16.97
C ALA A 245 -4.57 1.90 -16.24
N LEU A 246 -3.43 2.60 -16.18
CA LEU A 246 -2.25 2.15 -15.42
C LEU A 246 -2.55 2.00 -13.92
N VAL A 247 -3.22 2.98 -13.31
CA VAL A 247 -3.57 2.92 -11.88
C VAL A 247 -4.55 1.79 -11.57
N LEU A 248 -5.53 1.57 -12.45
CA LEU A 248 -6.46 0.45 -12.34
C LEU A 248 -5.73 -0.89 -12.39
N ASN A 249 -5.01 -1.16 -13.48
CA ASN A 249 -4.32 -2.43 -13.67
C ASN A 249 -3.26 -2.66 -12.57
N GLY A 250 -2.53 -1.62 -12.17
CA GLY A 250 -1.59 -1.68 -11.05
C GLY A 250 -2.28 -2.08 -9.73
N THR A 251 -3.50 -1.62 -9.49
CA THR A 251 -4.27 -2.02 -8.31
C THR A 251 -4.84 -3.42 -8.45
N TRP A 252 -5.40 -3.77 -9.60
CA TRP A 252 -6.03 -5.06 -9.87
C TRP A 252 -5.06 -6.23 -9.87
N LEU A 253 -3.77 -6.00 -10.15
CA LEU A 253 -2.74 -7.03 -9.97
C LEU A 253 -2.64 -7.51 -8.51
N VAL A 254 -3.01 -6.69 -7.53
CA VAL A 254 -3.04 -7.12 -6.12
C VAL A 254 -4.13 -8.16 -5.89
N ASN A 255 -5.26 -8.04 -6.57
CA ASN A 255 -6.37 -8.98 -6.44
C ASN A 255 -6.10 -10.27 -7.22
N SER A 256 -5.43 -10.18 -8.38
CA SER A 256 -5.19 -11.33 -9.26
C SER A 256 -3.82 -11.96 -9.08
N ALA A 257 -2.75 -11.23 -9.45
CA ALA A 257 -1.40 -11.77 -9.42
C ALA A 257 -0.92 -12.07 -8.00
N ALA A 258 -1.26 -11.25 -7.01
CA ALA A 258 -0.86 -11.49 -5.63
C ALA A 258 -1.67 -12.59 -4.90
N HIS A 259 -2.67 -13.20 -5.54
CA HIS A 259 -3.33 -14.43 -5.04
C HIS A 259 -2.90 -15.69 -5.82
N LEU A 260 -2.38 -15.53 -7.03
CA LEU A 260 -2.06 -16.66 -7.93
C LEU A 260 -0.55 -16.92 -8.07
N TYR A 261 0.28 -15.89 -8.09
CA TYR A 261 1.71 -15.99 -8.39
C TYR A 261 2.57 -15.38 -7.29
N GLY A 262 3.49 -16.17 -6.72
CA GLY A 262 4.38 -15.73 -5.64
C GLY A 262 4.55 -16.75 -4.51
N TYR A 263 5.29 -16.34 -3.47
CA TYR A 263 5.61 -17.17 -2.30
C TYR A 263 4.63 -16.97 -1.13
N ARG A 264 4.53 -17.98 -0.24
CA ARG A 264 3.72 -17.95 0.98
C ARG A 264 4.55 -18.23 2.24
N PRO A 265 5.36 -17.26 2.71
CA PRO A 265 6.30 -17.52 3.79
C PRO A 265 5.69 -17.54 5.21
N TYR A 266 4.48 -16.99 5.41
CA TYR A 266 3.88 -16.85 6.75
C TYR A 266 2.70 -17.79 6.97
N ASP A 267 1.79 -17.89 5.99
CA ASP A 267 0.69 -18.85 6.03
C ASP A 267 0.54 -19.50 4.65
N ARG A 268 0.62 -20.84 4.62
CA ARG A 268 0.55 -21.64 3.38
C ARG A 268 -0.90 -21.95 2.98
N ASN A 269 -1.84 -21.83 3.92
CA ASN A 269 -3.23 -22.25 3.77
C ASN A 269 -4.12 -21.19 3.12
N ILE A 270 -3.65 -19.94 3.04
CA ILE A 270 -4.36 -18.82 2.38
C ILE A 270 -3.96 -18.64 0.92
N GLY A 271 -4.83 -17.97 0.14
CA GLY A 271 -4.58 -17.67 -1.27
C GLY A 271 -3.46 -16.66 -1.49
N ALA A 272 -3.34 -15.66 -0.61
CA ALA A 272 -2.42 -14.52 -0.72
C ALA A 272 -0.93 -14.92 -0.85
N ARG A 273 -0.17 -14.20 -1.69
CA ARG A 273 1.22 -14.50 -2.08
C ARG A 273 2.07 -13.25 -2.27
N GLN A 274 3.33 -13.30 -1.83
CA GLN A 274 4.31 -12.25 -2.09
C GLN A 274 4.73 -12.20 -3.55
N ASN A 275 4.57 -11.04 -4.18
CA ASN A 275 4.93 -10.82 -5.58
C ASN A 275 5.64 -9.48 -5.78
N MET A 276 6.95 -9.51 -6.01
CA MET A 276 7.78 -8.30 -6.11
C MET A 276 7.34 -7.36 -7.25
N LEU A 277 6.95 -7.90 -8.41
CA LEU A 277 6.49 -7.10 -9.56
C LEU A 277 5.17 -6.39 -9.23
N THR A 278 4.27 -7.07 -8.54
CA THR A 278 3.01 -6.45 -8.09
C THR A 278 3.28 -5.38 -7.03
N SER A 279 4.31 -5.53 -6.19
CA SER A 279 4.69 -4.53 -5.19
C SER A 279 5.19 -3.25 -5.84
N MET A 280 5.97 -3.36 -6.92
CA MET A 280 6.44 -2.20 -7.68
C MET A 280 5.28 -1.47 -8.37
N GLY A 281 4.38 -2.21 -9.03
CA GLY A 281 3.21 -1.62 -9.70
C GLY A 281 2.22 -0.98 -8.72
N ALA A 282 2.00 -1.59 -7.56
CA ALA A 282 1.00 -1.15 -6.59
C ALA A 282 1.58 -0.34 -5.41
N LEU A 283 2.80 0.21 -5.56
CA LEU A 283 3.49 1.04 -4.55
C LEU A 283 3.55 0.41 -3.14
N GLY A 284 3.97 -0.85 -3.08
CA GLY A 284 4.23 -1.60 -1.85
C GLY A 284 3.06 -2.45 -1.34
N LYS A 285 1.98 -2.64 -2.12
CA LYS A 285 0.84 -3.48 -1.72
C LYS A 285 1.08 -4.98 -1.81
N ALA A 286 1.98 -5.47 -2.66
CA ALA A 286 2.13 -6.91 -2.90
C ALA A 286 3.10 -7.64 -1.96
N SER A 287 3.51 -6.98 -0.88
CA SER A 287 3.97 -7.66 0.32
C SER A 287 2.74 -8.18 1.09
N THR A 288 1.89 -8.98 0.44
CA THR A 288 0.62 -9.53 0.96
C THR A 288 0.82 -10.63 2.00
N THR A 289 1.92 -10.58 2.73
CA THR A 289 2.10 -11.39 3.94
C THR A 289 2.66 -10.58 5.11
N THR A 290 2.77 -9.25 4.96
CA THR A 290 2.71 -8.37 6.13
C THR A 290 1.26 -8.11 6.57
N THR A 291 0.26 -8.74 5.93
CA THR A 291 -1.17 -8.42 6.11
C THR A 291 -2.09 -9.59 6.49
N THR A 292 -1.58 -10.82 6.63
CA THR A 292 -2.35 -11.98 7.14
C THR A 292 -1.35 -12.96 7.77
N PRO A 293 -0.89 -12.66 9.00
CA PRO A 293 -1.48 -13.30 10.18
C PRO A 293 -2.02 -12.32 11.22
N SER A 294 -1.92 -11.01 10.97
CA SER A 294 -2.49 -9.99 11.86
C SER A 294 -2.66 -8.68 11.06
N PRO A 295 -3.85 -8.09 10.97
CA PRO A 295 -4.10 -6.81 10.27
C PRO A 295 -3.51 -5.59 11.00
N THR A 296 -2.55 -5.81 11.91
CA THR A 296 -2.36 -4.98 13.09
C THR A 296 -1.00 -4.28 13.16
N THR A 297 -0.08 -4.54 12.23
CA THR A 297 1.28 -3.99 12.36
C THR A 297 1.42 -2.57 11.78
N THR A 298 1.47 -1.56 12.65
CA THR A 298 2.35 -0.40 12.44
C THR A 298 3.76 -0.81 12.86
N LEU A 299 4.73 -0.85 11.94
CA LEU A 299 6.12 -1.21 12.28
C LEU A 299 6.68 -0.29 13.39
N PRO A 300 7.10 -0.83 14.55
CA PRO A 300 8.11 -0.19 15.38
C PRO A 300 9.50 -0.62 14.87
N VAL A 301 10.41 0.34 14.70
CA VAL A 301 11.82 0.04 14.42
C VAL A 301 12.43 -0.58 15.67
N SER A 302 12.70 -1.88 15.63
CA SER A 302 13.54 -2.59 16.60
C SER A 302 14.90 -2.83 15.96
N THR A 303 15.92 -2.19 16.52
CA THR A 303 17.34 -2.45 16.26
C THR A 303 17.75 -3.73 16.97
N ALA A 304 17.71 -4.87 16.28
CA ALA A 304 18.47 -6.07 16.63
C ALA A 304 18.67 -6.92 15.35
N GLY A 305 19.88 -7.45 15.18
CA GLY A 305 20.46 -7.87 13.90
C GLY A 305 19.76 -9.03 13.17
N THR A 306 19.84 -8.95 11.82
CA THR A 306 19.66 -10.03 10.81
C THR A 306 18.28 -10.72 10.76
N SER A 307 17.54 -10.81 9.64
CA SER A 307 17.83 -10.54 8.23
C SER A 307 16.54 -10.13 7.48
N THR A 308 16.49 -8.87 7.03
CA THR A 308 16.07 -8.39 5.70
C THR A 308 15.78 -6.88 5.79
N SER A 309 16.61 -6.10 5.11
CA SER A 309 16.59 -4.63 5.03
C SER A 309 15.27 -4.08 4.45
N PRO A 310 14.92 -2.80 4.66
CA PRO A 310 13.70 -2.15 4.15
C PRO A 310 13.71 -1.97 2.61
N ARG A 311 13.84 -3.03 1.81
CA ARG A 311 14.16 -2.92 0.38
C ARG A 311 12.97 -2.75 -0.58
N SER A 312 11.71 -2.87 -0.12
CA SER A 312 10.56 -3.04 -1.04
C SER A 312 9.31 -2.17 -0.80
N SER A 313 9.31 -1.26 0.18
CA SER A 313 8.14 -0.42 0.50
C SER A 313 8.37 1.06 0.21
N SER A 314 8.08 1.52 -1.01
CA SER A 314 8.18 2.94 -1.39
C SER A 314 7.35 3.88 -0.50
N THR A 315 6.33 3.37 0.18
CA THR A 315 5.50 4.11 1.14
C THR A 315 6.17 4.33 2.49
N ALA A 316 7.14 3.48 2.87
CA ALA A 316 7.91 3.62 4.10
C ALA A 316 9.11 4.59 3.95
N TRP A 317 9.47 4.95 2.71
CA TRP A 317 10.69 5.71 2.38
C TRP A 317 10.50 7.23 2.27
N LEU A 318 9.33 7.77 2.63
CA LEU A 318 9.04 9.20 2.46
C LEU A 318 9.10 9.95 3.81
N PRO A 319 10.17 10.72 4.12
CA PRO A 319 10.36 11.39 5.41
C PRO A 319 9.23 12.37 5.80
N TRP A 320 8.53 12.94 4.80
CA TRP A 320 7.41 13.87 5.01
C TRP A 320 6.16 13.21 5.60
N ALA A 321 5.94 11.91 5.38
CA ALA A 321 4.83 11.18 6.00
C ALA A 321 4.97 11.12 7.53
N TRP A 322 6.22 11.15 8.03
CA TRP A 322 6.52 11.18 9.46
C TRP A 322 6.29 12.57 10.06
N LEU A 323 6.72 13.63 9.37
CA LEU A 323 6.55 15.04 9.78
C LEU A 323 5.08 15.47 9.93
N MET A 324 4.16 14.90 9.15
CA MET A 324 2.73 15.24 9.18
C MET A 324 1.93 14.50 10.28
N THR A 325 2.55 13.54 10.99
CA THR A 325 1.87 12.74 12.01
C THR A 325 1.80 13.38 13.40
N GLY A 326 2.56 14.45 13.68
CA GLY A 326 2.51 15.22 14.93
C GLY A 326 2.27 14.38 16.18
N ARG A 327 3.16 13.40 16.43
CA ARG A 327 3.12 12.63 17.68
C ARG A 327 3.49 13.56 18.84
N LYS A 328 2.58 13.72 19.81
CA LYS A 328 2.97 13.81 21.22
C LYS A 328 2.98 12.36 21.72
N CYS A 329 4.15 11.76 21.87
CA CYS A 329 4.27 10.52 22.65
C CYS A 329 4.30 10.88 24.14
N PRO A 330 3.71 10.06 25.04
CA PRO A 330 4.13 10.06 26.45
C PRO A 330 5.61 9.62 26.49
N ARG A 331 6.43 10.36 27.25
CA ARG A 331 7.87 10.09 27.40
C ARG A 331 8.13 8.70 27.97
N PRO A 332 9.21 8.01 27.56
CA PRO A 332 10.08 7.29 28.47
C PRO A 332 11.30 8.13 28.85
N LEU A 333 11.87 7.83 30.01
CA LEU A 333 12.98 8.49 30.69
C LEU A 333 14.20 8.88 29.81
N SER A 334 14.65 10.14 29.99
CA SER A 334 16.02 10.70 29.93
C SER A 334 17.02 10.28 28.83
N TRP A 335 17.34 11.19 27.89
CA TRP A 335 18.62 11.97 27.80
C TRP A 335 18.53 13.04 26.67
N PRO A 336 19.37 14.11 26.68
CA PRO A 336 19.18 15.39 26.01
C PRO A 336 19.89 15.51 24.65
N GLY A 337 19.36 16.40 23.80
CA GLY A 337 20.11 16.98 22.68
C GLY A 337 19.50 16.76 21.30
N SER A 338 18.55 17.59 20.91
CA SER A 338 18.41 18.12 19.53
C SER A 338 17.23 19.10 19.48
N LYS A 339 17.56 20.38 19.60
CA LYS A 339 16.73 21.46 19.05
C LYS A 339 16.91 21.45 17.53
N GLU A 340 15.90 21.97 16.83
CA GLU A 340 15.80 22.21 15.38
C GLU A 340 15.22 21.06 14.54
N LEU A 341 13.93 21.18 14.21
CA LEU A 341 13.33 20.82 12.91
C LEU A 341 11.84 21.21 12.92
N GLU A 342 11.59 22.52 12.96
CA GLU A 342 10.26 23.11 12.82
C GLU A 342 10.21 23.94 11.54
N MET A 343 10.26 23.30 10.37
CA MET A 343 10.01 23.96 9.08
C MET A 343 9.69 22.90 8.01
N GLY A 344 8.44 22.80 7.56
CA GLY A 344 8.08 21.91 6.45
C GLY A 344 6.64 21.98 5.96
N ALA A 345 5.68 22.34 6.82
CA ALA A 345 4.26 22.36 6.42
C ALA A 345 3.86 23.61 5.61
N THR A 346 4.56 24.73 5.79
CA THR A 346 4.19 26.01 5.13
C THR A 346 4.48 25.98 3.63
N ARG A 347 5.54 25.31 3.19
CA ARG A 347 6.02 25.38 1.79
C ARG A 347 5.20 24.59 0.77
N VAL A 348 4.40 23.60 1.18
CA VAL A 348 3.55 22.82 0.24
C VAL A 348 2.19 23.49 0.02
N ALA A 349 1.64 24.13 1.05
CA ALA A 349 0.48 25.01 0.90
C ALA A 349 0.86 26.28 0.11
N GLU A 350 2.06 26.80 0.37
CA GLU A 350 2.65 27.90 -0.41
C GLU A 350 2.99 27.46 -1.84
N PHE A 351 3.39 26.20 -2.09
CA PHE A 351 3.56 25.63 -3.43
C PHE A 351 2.26 25.63 -4.26
N LEU A 352 1.12 25.24 -3.67
CA LEU A 352 -0.19 25.29 -4.33
C LEU A 352 -0.72 26.73 -4.49
N PHE A 353 -0.42 27.60 -3.53
CA PHE A 353 -0.77 29.02 -3.57
C PHE A 353 0.10 29.82 -4.56
N GLN A 354 1.38 29.49 -4.70
CA GLN A 354 2.32 30.12 -5.63
C GLN A 354 2.12 29.63 -7.07
N MET A 355 1.66 28.38 -7.27
CA MET A 355 1.18 27.93 -8.58
C MET A 355 -0.06 28.71 -9.06
N SER A 356 -0.85 29.29 -8.15
CA SER A 356 -1.96 30.19 -8.47
C SER A 356 -1.49 31.61 -8.87
N LEU A 357 -0.24 31.99 -8.59
CA LEU A 357 0.26 33.37 -8.76
C LEU A 357 1.28 33.54 -9.91
N GLY A 358 1.51 32.52 -10.72
CA GLY A 358 2.15 32.70 -12.04
C GLY A 358 3.62 33.15 -12.04
N GLN A 359 4.40 32.89 -11.00
CA GLN A 359 5.84 33.21 -11.02
C GLN A 359 6.64 32.16 -11.80
N LYS A 360 7.14 32.54 -12.98
CA LYS A 360 7.89 31.70 -13.92
C LYS A 360 9.41 31.71 -13.63
N VAL A 361 10.05 30.60 -14.00
CA VAL A 361 11.49 30.38 -14.21
C VAL A 361 12.36 30.05 -12.98
N ASN A 362 12.39 30.89 -11.93
CA ASN A 362 13.37 30.67 -10.83
C ASN A 362 13.05 29.46 -9.92
N VAL A 363 11.76 29.17 -9.73
CA VAL A 363 11.31 28.01 -8.93
C VAL A 363 11.54 26.68 -9.66
N LEU A 364 11.50 26.70 -10.99
CA LEU A 364 11.75 25.53 -11.83
C LEU A 364 13.24 25.17 -11.89
N LEU A 365 14.13 26.17 -11.97
CA LEU A 365 15.58 25.96 -11.89
C LEU A 365 15.98 25.35 -10.55
N MET A 366 15.42 25.84 -9.45
CA MET A 366 15.65 25.28 -8.11
C MET A 366 15.09 23.85 -7.95
N THR A 367 14.02 23.52 -8.68
CA THR A 367 13.43 22.17 -8.71
C THR A 367 14.29 21.20 -9.54
N ILE A 368 14.80 21.64 -10.69
CA ILE A 368 15.72 20.85 -11.52
C ILE A 368 17.03 20.61 -10.77
N GLU A 369 17.56 21.62 -10.07
CA GLU A 369 18.79 21.47 -9.30
C GLU A 369 18.63 20.47 -8.13
N ASN A 370 17.50 20.52 -7.42
CA ASN A 370 17.20 19.58 -6.33
C ASN A 370 16.88 18.16 -6.82
N ALA A 371 16.13 18.03 -7.92
CA ALA A 371 15.86 16.74 -8.55
C ALA A 371 17.15 16.11 -9.13
N THR A 372 18.03 16.92 -9.73
CA THR A 372 19.33 16.47 -10.26
C THR A 372 20.29 16.08 -9.14
N ARG A 373 20.29 16.79 -8.01
CA ARG A 373 21.04 16.41 -6.79
C ARG A 373 20.54 15.09 -6.21
N MET A 374 19.22 14.88 -6.16
CA MET A 374 18.64 13.60 -5.71
C MET A 374 18.92 12.45 -6.68
N LEU A 375 18.91 12.69 -7.99
CA LEU A 375 19.25 11.69 -8.99
C LEU A 375 20.74 11.31 -8.94
N LYS A 376 21.63 12.31 -8.76
CA LYS A 376 23.06 12.07 -8.52
C LYS A 376 23.29 11.26 -7.25
N MET A 377 22.68 11.61 -6.12
CA MET A 377 22.81 10.84 -4.87
C MET A 377 22.31 9.39 -5.02
N THR A 378 21.23 9.17 -5.77
CA THR A 378 20.68 7.83 -6.02
C THR A 378 21.60 7.00 -6.92
N LEU A 379 22.17 7.60 -7.97
CA LEU A 379 23.10 6.94 -8.90
C LEU A 379 24.48 6.68 -8.27
N THR A 380 25.01 7.61 -7.46
CA THR A 380 26.28 7.41 -6.72
C THR A 380 26.13 6.30 -5.68
N HIS A 381 24.96 6.21 -5.02
CA HIS A 381 24.67 5.12 -4.08
C HIS A 381 24.48 3.76 -4.77
N GLN A 382 23.92 3.73 -5.98
CA GLN A 382 23.86 2.50 -6.79
C GLN A 382 25.24 2.06 -7.32
N ALA A 383 26.13 3.00 -7.66
CA ALA A 383 27.49 2.71 -8.11
C ALA A 383 28.37 2.14 -6.98
N VAL A 384 28.25 2.66 -5.75
CA VAL A 384 28.93 2.11 -4.56
C VAL A 384 28.42 0.72 -4.22
N VAL A 385 27.12 0.45 -4.39
CA VAL A 385 26.52 -0.87 -4.18
C VAL A 385 26.92 -1.87 -5.26
N ALA A 386 27.08 -1.45 -6.52
CA ALA A 386 27.60 -2.31 -7.59
C ALA A 386 29.06 -2.72 -7.34
N HIS A 387 29.87 -1.82 -6.77
CA HIS A 387 31.27 -2.11 -6.42
C HIS A 387 31.41 -3.03 -5.19
N ALA A 388 30.43 -3.02 -4.28
CA ALA A 388 30.38 -3.89 -3.10
C ALA A 388 29.77 -5.29 -3.37
N CYS A 389 29.17 -5.51 -4.54
CA CYS A 389 28.55 -6.77 -4.95
C CYS A 389 29.38 -7.58 -5.96
N ASN A 390 30.64 -7.23 -6.22
CA ASN A 390 31.53 -8.07 -7.02
C ASN A 390 32.18 -9.15 -6.12
N PRO A 391 31.84 -10.45 -6.26
CA PRO A 391 32.34 -11.49 -5.35
C PRO A 391 33.86 -11.73 -5.51
N SER A 392 34.48 -11.26 -6.60
CA SER A 392 35.89 -11.52 -6.91
C SER A 392 36.88 -10.69 -6.09
N THR A 393 36.45 -9.73 -5.28
CA THR A 393 37.36 -8.88 -4.47
C THR A 393 37.34 -9.20 -2.97
N GLN A 394 36.40 -10.02 -2.47
CA GLN A 394 36.33 -10.35 -1.04
C GLN A 394 37.06 -11.65 -0.64
N GLU A 395 37.41 -12.52 -1.60
CA GLU A 395 38.16 -13.76 -1.31
C GLU A 395 39.68 -13.56 -1.21
N ALA A 396 40.21 -12.39 -1.59
CA ALA A 396 41.65 -12.14 -1.55
C ALA A 396 42.20 -11.67 -0.18
N GLU A 397 41.34 -11.23 0.75
CA GLU A 397 41.78 -10.64 2.03
C GLU A 397 41.57 -11.51 3.28
N ALA A 398 40.93 -12.69 3.16
CA ALA A 398 40.56 -13.53 4.31
C ALA A 398 41.40 -14.82 4.48
N GLY A 399 42.42 -15.05 3.64
CA GLY A 399 43.27 -16.24 3.68
C GLY A 399 44.70 -15.92 4.15
N GLY A 400 44.88 -15.61 5.44
CA GLY A 400 46.21 -15.29 5.97
C GLY A 400 46.29 -15.17 7.48
N SER A 401 46.07 -16.25 8.23
CA SER A 401 46.81 -16.61 9.46
C SER A 401 46.15 -17.83 10.14
N LEU A 402 46.77 -18.99 9.98
CA LEU A 402 47.11 -20.00 11.01
C LEU A 402 47.54 -21.30 10.33
#